data_AF-Q465M9-F1
#
_entry.id   AF-Q465M9-F1
#
_cell.length_a   1.000
_cell.length_b   1.000
_cell.length_c   1.000
_cell.angle_alpha   90.00
_cell.angle_beta   90.00
_cell.angle_gamma   90.00
#
_symmetry.space_group_name_H-M   'P 1'
#
loop_
_entity.id
_entity.type
_entity.pdbx_description
1 polymer ?
#
loop_
_entity_poly.entity_id
_entity_poly.type
_entity_poly.pdbx_seq_one_letter_code
_entity_poly.pdbx_strand_id
1 'polypeptide(L)'
;MNSDIDFLISRIEEKNLKVSINLDRPIYKQPEDSIVYRACRILLILGMVNVDKGISKELIACIDFILRNNAYQSKFIFEYFKNKKDFLNKLSSWKNQKNIENDYYLIQYKSVPWDLRFNDMFLFLSIRDFIETKKTSKAVKIKILKKGMKLSEELQNIFKEETDFLNLFNGKIEESKTKQIITEVIPKTYWRENEKLIY
;
A
#
# COMPACT_ATOMS: atom_id res chain seq x y z
N MET A 1 -17.99 0.40 25.05
CA MET A 1 -16.76 0.33 24.23
C MET A 1 -17.13 -0.24 22.88
N ASN A 2 -16.48 0.24 21.81
CA ASN A 2 -16.86 -0.09 20.44
C ASN A 2 -16.39 -1.51 20.11
N SER A 3 -17.30 -2.42 19.73
CA SER A 3 -17.02 -3.87 19.56
C SER A 3 -15.88 -4.17 18.57
N ASP A 4 -15.60 -3.23 17.67
CA ASP A 4 -14.52 -3.33 16.69
C ASP A 4 -13.12 -3.11 17.32
N ILE A 5 -13.04 -2.30 18.37
CA ILE A 5 -11.79 -2.05 19.11
C ILE A 5 -11.40 -3.31 19.89
N ASP A 6 -12.37 -3.96 20.54
CA ASP A 6 -12.15 -5.18 21.31
C ASP A 6 -11.66 -6.33 20.42
N PHE A 7 -12.16 -6.40 19.18
CA PHE A 7 -11.68 -7.36 18.18
C PHE A 7 -10.24 -7.08 17.71
N LEU A 8 -9.83 -5.83 17.59
CA LEU A 8 -8.46 -5.50 17.20
C LEU A 8 -7.46 -5.82 18.33
N ILE A 9 -7.84 -5.51 19.58
CA ILE A 9 -7.03 -5.80 20.77
C ILE A 9 -6.84 -7.31 20.94
N SER A 10 -7.90 -8.11 20.86
CA SER A 10 -7.80 -9.57 21.02
C SER A 10 -6.87 -10.21 19.98
N ARG A 11 -6.88 -9.70 18.73
CA ARG A 11 -5.97 -10.16 17.67
C ARG A 11 -4.50 -9.80 17.88
N ILE A 12 -4.20 -8.83 18.74
CA ILE A 12 -2.83 -8.48 19.11
C ILE A 12 -2.38 -9.37 20.27
N GLU A 13 -3.23 -9.55 21.27
CA GLU A 13 -2.96 -10.35 22.47
C GLU A 13 -2.77 -11.85 22.17
N GLU A 14 -3.52 -12.40 21.20
CA GLU A 14 -3.37 -13.78 20.71
C GLU A 14 -1.94 -14.15 20.25
N LYS A 15 -1.03 -13.18 20.09
CA LYS A 15 0.27 -13.37 19.42
C LYS A 15 1.46 -13.61 20.34
N ASN A 16 1.28 -13.65 21.67
CA ASN A 16 2.37 -13.89 22.63
C ASN A 16 3.66 -13.10 22.29
N LEU A 17 3.51 -11.82 21.95
CA LEU A 17 4.63 -10.98 21.52
C LEU A 17 5.58 -10.74 22.70
N LYS A 18 6.72 -11.43 22.72
CA LYS A 18 7.83 -11.09 23.62
C LYS A 18 8.54 -9.85 23.08
N VAL A 19 8.58 -8.79 23.87
CA VAL A 19 9.33 -7.58 23.56
C VAL A 19 10.83 -7.91 23.61
N SER A 20 11.46 -7.99 22.45
CA SER A 20 12.90 -8.12 22.30
C SER A 20 13.46 -6.74 21.98
N ILE A 21 14.10 -6.10 22.96
CA ILE A 21 14.76 -4.80 22.78
C ILE A 21 16.22 -5.07 22.46
N ASN A 22 16.59 -4.89 21.20
CA ASN A 22 17.98 -4.91 20.78
C ASN A 22 18.50 -3.47 20.77
N LEU A 23 19.42 -3.14 21.69
CA LEU A 23 19.89 -1.77 21.95
C LEU A 23 21.04 -1.32 21.03
N ASP A 24 21.58 -2.21 20.18
CA ASP A 24 22.77 -1.94 19.37
C ASP A 24 22.46 -1.83 17.87
N ARG A 25 21.77 -0.76 17.45
CA ARG A 25 21.66 -0.41 16.01
C ARG A 25 21.97 1.08 15.76
N PRO A 26 22.64 1.41 14.65
CA PRO A 26 23.03 2.79 14.33
C PRO A 26 21.81 3.72 14.15
N ILE A 27 22.01 5.02 14.43
CA ILE A 27 21.00 6.08 14.63
C ILE A 27 20.39 6.59 13.29
N TYR A 28 20.41 5.79 12.22
CA TYR A 28 19.67 6.11 11.00
C TYR A 28 18.34 5.34 11.01
N LYS A 29 17.29 6.00 11.50
CA LYS A 29 15.91 5.47 11.38
C LYS A 29 15.40 5.81 9.98
N GLN A 30 15.13 4.79 9.18
CA GLN A 30 14.44 5.01 7.92
C GLN A 30 13.03 5.51 8.22
N PRO A 31 12.43 6.39 7.39
CA PRO A 31 11.04 6.78 7.55
C PRO A 31 10.08 5.58 7.67
N GLU A 32 10.39 4.46 6.99
CA GLU A 32 9.66 3.20 7.06
C GLU A 32 9.70 2.50 8.44
N ASP A 33 10.61 2.89 9.33
CA ASP A 33 10.66 2.40 10.70
C ASP A 33 9.64 3.12 11.61
N SER A 34 9.06 4.24 11.15
CA SER A 34 8.09 5.03 11.90
C SER A 34 6.65 4.60 11.61
N ILE A 35 5.93 4.16 12.65
CA ILE A 35 4.49 3.88 12.56
C ILE A 35 3.69 5.11 12.10
N VAL A 36 4.11 6.31 12.52
CA VAL A 36 3.45 7.56 12.14
C VAL A 36 3.59 7.80 10.64
N TYR A 37 4.81 7.68 10.11
CA TYR A 37 5.07 7.88 8.68
C TYR A 37 4.25 6.91 7.83
N ARG A 38 4.28 5.62 8.19
CA ARG A 38 3.53 4.60 7.48
C ARG A 38 2.01 4.81 7.60
N ALA A 39 1.51 5.13 8.79
CA ALA A 39 0.09 5.43 8.99
C ALA A 39 -0.38 6.67 8.21
N CYS A 40 0.47 7.69 8.09
CA CYS A 40 0.20 8.85 7.23
C CYS A 40 0.07 8.44 5.75
N ARG A 41 0.95 7.58 5.23
CA ARG A 41 0.79 7.08 3.85
C ARG A 41 -0.49 6.27 3.68
N ILE A 42 -0.89 5.46 4.66
CA ILE A 42 -2.20 4.79 4.65
C ILE A 42 -3.35 5.80 4.58
N LEU A 43 -3.26 6.87 5.35
CA LEU A 43 -4.28 7.91 5.37
C LEU A 43 -4.35 8.66 4.02
N LEU A 44 -3.20 8.94 3.39
CA LEU A 44 -3.11 9.47 2.03
C LEU A 44 -3.81 8.55 1.02
N ILE A 45 -3.51 7.25 1.04
CA ILE A 45 -4.16 6.26 0.15
C ILE A 45 -5.67 6.30 0.34
N LEU A 46 -6.15 6.33 1.58
CA LEU A 46 -7.58 6.36 1.90
C LEU A 46 -8.27 7.65 1.45
N GLY A 47 -7.61 8.80 1.58
CA GLY A 47 -8.17 10.08 1.15
C GLY A 47 -8.18 10.26 -0.36
N MET A 48 -7.22 9.66 -1.06
CA MET A 48 -7.13 9.75 -2.52
C MET A 48 -7.94 8.68 -3.24
N VAL A 49 -8.19 7.52 -2.63
CA VAL A 49 -8.85 6.38 -3.29
C VAL A 49 -10.24 6.13 -2.70
N ASN A 50 -11.28 6.23 -3.54
CA ASN A 50 -12.63 5.71 -3.32
C ASN A 50 -13.25 5.93 -1.89
N VAL A 51 -13.41 7.22 -1.54
CA VAL A 51 -13.79 7.73 -0.21
C VAL A 51 -15.16 7.24 0.30
N ASP A 52 -16.15 7.04 -0.58
CA ASP A 52 -17.55 6.89 -0.15
C ASP A 52 -17.90 5.51 0.41
N LYS A 53 -17.35 4.44 -0.18
CA LYS A 53 -17.69 3.05 0.17
C LYS A 53 -16.66 2.38 1.08
N GLY A 54 -15.54 3.05 1.34
CA GLY A 54 -14.40 2.48 2.02
C GLY A 54 -13.67 1.44 1.17
N ILE A 55 -12.44 1.13 1.58
CA ILE A 55 -11.51 0.28 0.84
C ILE A 55 -11.21 -0.96 1.67
N SER A 56 -10.95 -2.09 1.02
CA SER A 56 -10.48 -3.27 1.74
C SER A 56 -9.05 -3.07 2.24
N LYS A 57 -8.72 -3.74 3.34
CA LYS A 57 -7.35 -3.78 3.85
C LYS A 57 -6.36 -4.28 2.77
N GLU A 58 -6.78 -5.26 1.99
CA GLU A 58 -5.98 -5.88 0.94
C GLU A 58 -5.62 -4.89 -0.16
N LEU A 59 -6.57 -4.08 -0.62
CA LEU A 59 -6.31 -3.07 -1.64
C LEU A 59 -5.38 -1.97 -1.09
N ILE A 60 -5.57 -1.54 0.15
CA ILE A 60 -4.68 -0.56 0.79
C ILE A 60 -3.25 -1.11 0.85
N ALA A 61 -3.08 -2.36 1.28
CA ALA A 61 -1.76 -3.00 1.35
C ALA A 61 -1.09 -3.14 -0.03
N CYS A 62 -1.89 -3.46 -1.05
CA CYS A 62 -1.44 -3.51 -2.44
C CYS A 62 -0.94 -2.15 -2.93
N ILE A 63 -1.68 -1.07 -2.65
CA ILE A 63 -1.29 0.28 -3.06
C ILE A 63 -0.04 0.72 -2.28
N ASP A 64 0.00 0.56 -0.96
CA ASP A 64 1.18 0.87 -0.14
C ASP A 64 2.43 0.11 -0.61
N PHE A 65 2.29 -1.14 -1.04
CA PHE A 65 3.38 -1.90 -1.63
C PHE A 65 3.93 -1.23 -2.89
N ILE A 66 3.07 -0.83 -3.82
CA ILE A 66 3.52 -0.18 -5.07
C ILE A 66 4.18 1.17 -4.79
N LEU A 67 3.62 1.94 -3.85
CA LEU A 67 4.18 3.24 -3.47
C LEU A 67 5.58 3.11 -2.84
N ARG A 68 5.84 2.04 -2.09
CA ARG A 68 7.18 1.76 -1.52
C ARG A 68 8.19 1.23 -2.53
N ASN A 69 7.75 0.72 -3.67
CA ASN A 69 8.60 -0.01 -4.60
C ASN A 69 8.49 0.60 -6.00
N ASN A 70 9.22 1.70 -6.21
CA ASN A 70 9.24 2.46 -7.46
C ASN A 70 9.55 1.59 -8.69
N ALA A 71 10.39 0.56 -8.54
CA ALA A 71 10.71 -0.39 -9.59
C ALA A 71 9.46 -1.09 -10.19
N TYR A 72 8.42 -1.31 -9.38
CA TYR A 72 7.19 -1.97 -9.83
C TYR A 72 6.12 -1.00 -10.34
N GLN A 73 6.27 0.31 -10.13
CA GLN A 73 5.26 1.31 -10.52
C GLN A 73 5.04 1.34 -12.04
N SER A 74 6.12 1.42 -12.82
CA SER A 74 6.05 1.46 -14.29
C SER A 74 5.36 0.22 -14.86
N LYS A 75 5.70 -0.96 -14.35
CA LYS A 75 5.08 -2.23 -14.77
C LYS A 75 3.61 -2.29 -14.34
N PHE A 76 3.30 -1.86 -13.12
CA PHE A 76 1.92 -1.80 -12.64
C PHE A 76 1.06 -0.90 -13.52
N ILE A 77 1.53 0.32 -13.81
CA ILE A 77 0.84 1.29 -14.68
C ILE A 77 0.59 0.67 -16.06
N PHE A 78 1.63 0.08 -16.68
CA PHE A 78 1.49 -0.56 -17.99
C PHE A 78 0.42 -1.67 -17.99
N GLU A 79 0.48 -2.59 -17.04
CA GLU A 79 -0.50 -3.69 -16.94
C GLU A 79 -1.90 -3.21 -16.57
N TYR A 80 -2.00 -2.18 -15.73
CA TYR A 80 -3.27 -1.60 -15.32
C TYR A 80 -3.97 -0.90 -16.50
N PHE A 81 -3.21 -0.27 -17.40
CA PHE A 81 -3.75 0.45 -18.54
C PHE A 81 -3.64 -0.28 -19.88
N LYS A 82 -3.19 -1.54 -19.91
CA LYS A 82 -2.93 -2.29 -21.16
C LYS A 82 -4.11 -2.36 -22.14
N ASN A 83 -5.34 -2.31 -21.63
CA ASN A 83 -6.56 -2.35 -22.47
C ASN A 83 -7.04 -0.94 -22.89
N LYS A 84 -6.37 0.14 -22.45
CA LYS A 84 -6.70 1.53 -22.78
C LYS A 84 -5.62 2.10 -23.72
N LYS A 85 -5.82 1.90 -25.03
CA LYS A 85 -4.86 2.31 -26.08
C LYS A 85 -4.48 3.80 -26.00
N ASP A 86 -5.43 4.68 -25.67
CA ASP A 86 -5.20 6.13 -25.57
C ASP A 86 -4.24 6.51 -24.43
N PHE A 87 -4.19 5.71 -23.35
CA PHE A 87 -3.30 5.93 -22.23
C PHE A 87 -1.88 5.41 -22.52
N LEU A 88 -1.77 4.30 -23.25
CA LEU A 88 -0.47 3.76 -23.66
C LEU A 88 0.29 4.72 -24.59
N ASN A 89 -0.42 5.44 -25.46
CA ASN A 89 0.17 6.48 -26.32
C ASN A 89 0.70 7.69 -25.52
N LYS A 90 0.12 8.00 -24.35
CA LYS A 90 0.63 9.01 -23.41
C LYS A 90 1.80 8.51 -22.57
N LEU A 91 1.89 7.20 -22.35
CA LEU A 91 3.01 6.58 -21.63
C LEU A 91 4.25 6.40 -22.52
N SER A 92 4.10 6.23 -23.83
CA SER A 92 5.25 6.11 -24.74
C SER A 92 6.13 7.36 -24.77
N SER A 93 5.59 8.55 -24.48
CA SER A 93 6.39 9.77 -24.27
C SER A 93 7.13 9.80 -22.92
N TRP A 94 6.73 8.97 -21.96
CA TRP A 94 7.38 8.84 -20.65
C TRP A 94 8.57 7.87 -20.68
N LYS A 95 8.71 7.10 -21.76
CA LYS A 95 9.71 6.05 -21.91
C LYS A 95 11.05 6.62 -22.34
N ASN A 96 11.77 7.25 -21.40
CA ASN A 96 13.19 7.58 -21.54
C ASN A 96 13.92 7.60 -20.19
N GLN A 97 13.60 6.65 -19.31
CA GLN A 97 14.46 6.38 -18.16
C GLN A 97 14.91 4.93 -18.20
N LYS A 98 16.24 4.79 -18.19
CA LYS A 98 17.04 3.58 -18.28
C LYS A 98 16.50 2.51 -17.34
N ASN A 99 16.66 1.25 -17.76
CA ASN A 99 16.63 0.11 -16.86
C ASN A 99 17.67 0.36 -15.77
N ILE A 100 17.23 0.90 -14.63
CA ILE A 100 18.05 1.02 -13.43
C ILE A 100 18.33 -0.42 -13.00
N GLU A 101 19.60 -0.72 -12.75
CA GLU A 101 20.02 -1.99 -12.14
C GLU A 101 19.05 -2.34 -11.03
N ASN A 102 18.33 -3.44 -11.24
CA ASN A 102 17.38 -3.90 -10.26
C ASN A 102 18.19 -4.55 -9.14
N ASP A 103 18.47 -3.80 -8.08
CA ASP A 103 18.77 -4.36 -6.77
C ASP A 103 17.52 -5.07 -6.26
N TYR A 104 17.28 -6.25 -6.84
CA TYR A 104 16.19 -7.14 -6.50
C TYR A 104 16.50 -7.77 -5.14
N TYR A 105 16.31 -7.02 -4.06
CA TYR A 105 16.06 -7.64 -2.77
C TYR A 105 14.87 -8.56 -2.99
N LEU A 106 15.13 -9.87 -2.97
CA LEU A 106 14.14 -10.93 -2.94
C LEU A 106 13.13 -10.59 -1.84
N ILE A 107 12.07 -9.88 -2.21
CA ILE A 107 10.87 -9.78 -1.39
C ILE A 107 10.29 -11.18 -1.48
N GLN A 108 10.76 -12.06 -0.60
CA GLN A 108 10.14 -13.35 -0.38
C GLN A 108 8.68 -13.07 -0.11
N TYR A 109 7.86 -13.41 -1.11
CA TYR A 109 6.40 -13.43 -1.11
C TYR A 109 5.86 -14.46 -0.09
N LYS A 110 6.31 -14.41 1.16
CA LYS A 110 5.70 -15.21 2.24
C LYS A 110 4.57 -14.49 2.94
N SER A 111 4.36 -13.19 2.67
CA SER A 111 3.29 -12.42 3.32
C SER A 111 2.70 -11.32 2.42
N VAL A 112 1.91 -11.73 1.43
CA VAL A 112 0.73 -10.98 0.96
C VAL A 112 -0.20 -10.71 2.17
N PRO A 113 -1.32 -9.98 2.06
CA PRO A 113 -1.76 -8.78 2.81
C PRO A 113 -1.93 -8.87 4.37
N TRP A 114 -1.17 -9.74 5.02
CA TRP A 114 -1.25 -10.09 6.44
C TRP A 114 -0.14 -9.46 7.28
N ASP A 115 0.55 -8.43 6.78
CA ASP A 115 1.50 -7.72 7.61
C ASP A 115 0.76 -7.16 8.82
N LEU A 116 1.02 -7.76 9.99
CA LEU A 116 0.36 -7.47 11.25
C LEU A 116 0.50 -5.99 11.60
N ARG A 117 1.57 -5.36 11.11
CA ARG A 117 1.83 -3.93 11.28
C ARG A 117 0.74 -3.06 10.65
N PHE A 118 -0.02 -3.56 9.66
CA PHE A 118 -1.20 -2.85 9.17
C PHE A 118 -2.30 -2.77 10.22
N ASN A 119 -2.50 -3.81 11.06
CA ASN A 119 -3.47 -3.71 12.14
C ASN A 119 -3.05 -2.62 13.13
N ASP A 120 -1.76 -2.53 13.45
CA ASP A 120 -1.24 -1.50 14.36
C ASP A 120 -1.42 -0.09 13.76
N MET A 121 -1.19 0.07 12.45
CA MET A 121 -1.45 1.33 11.74
C MET A 121 -2.94 1.69 11.72
N PHE A 122 -3.83 0.73 11.43
CA PHE A 122 -5.27 0.99 11.46
C PHE A 122 -5.76 1.29 12.87
N LEU A 123 -5.24 0.60 13.89
CA LEU A 123 -5.54 0.91 15.27
C LEU A 123 -5.06 2.32 15.62
N PHE A 124 -3.83 2.67 15.26
CA PHE A 124 -3.24 4.00 15.47
C PHE A 124 -4.09 5.13 14.86
N LEU A 125 -4.62 4.91 13.64
CA LEU A 125 -5.50 5.86 12.95
C LEU A 125 -6.92 5.88 13.54
N SER A 126 -7.44 4.72 13.94
CA SER A 126 -8.79 4.55 14.50
C SER A 126 -8.92 5.24 15.86
N ILE A 127 -7.98 5.04 16.79
CA ILE A 127 -8.00 5.69 18.11
C ILE A 127 -7.86 7.23 18.05
N ARG A 128 -7.49 7.77 16.88
CA ARG A 128 -7.35 9.22 16.63
C ARG A 128 -8.54 9.81 15.85
N ASP A 129 -9.57 9.01 15.60
CA ASP A 129 -10.75 9.35 14.81
C ASP A 129 -10.43 9.79 13.37
N PHE A 130 -9.39 9.22 12.77
CA PHE A 130 -9.08 9.47 11.36
C PHE A 130 -9.80 8.51 10.42
N ILE A 131 -10.12 7.30 10.88
CA ILE A 131 -10.78 6.26 10.10
C ILE A 131 -11.85 5.54 10.92
N GLU A 132 -12.80 4.92 10.23
CA GLU A 132 -13.77 3.98 10.78
C GLU A 132 -13.68 2.63 10.06
N THR A 133 -13.94 1.55 10.78
CA THR A 133 -14.09 0.21 10.20
C THR A 133 -15.56 -0.12 10.04
N LYS A 134 -15.96 -0.54 8.84
CA LYS A 134 -17.31 -1.03 8.56
C LYS A 134 -17.23 -2.50 8.17
N LYS A 135 -17.82 -3.37 8.98
CA LYS A 135 -17.97 -4.77 8.65
C LYS A 135 -19.08 -4.93 7.61
N THR A 136 -18.74 -5.50 6.45
CA THR A 136 -19.72 -5.93 5.44
C THR A 136 -19.85 -7.45 5.47
N SER A 137 -20.84 -8.00 4.76
CA SER A 137 -21.04 -9.45 4.66
C SER A 137 -19.87 -10.20 4.03
N LYS A 138 -18.99 -9.51 3.27
CA LYS A 138 -17.87 -10.13 2.55
C LYS A 138 -16.49 -9.72 3.09
N ALA A 139 -16.35 -8.52 3.66
CA ALA A 139 -15.05 -7.99 4.09
C ALA A 139 -15.18 -6.84 5.12
N VAL A 140 -14.09 -6.56 5.83
CA VAL A 140 -13.94 -5.30 6.58
C VAL A 140 -13.52 -4.21 5.61
N LYS A 141 -14.28 -3.12 5.57
CA LYS A 141 -13.96 -1.92 4.78
C LYS A 141 -13.49 -0.82 5.73
N ILE A 142 -12.43 -0.14 5.35
CA ILE A 142 -11.87 1.00 6.08
C ILE A 142 -12.29 2.26 5.35
N LYS A 143 -12.91 3.19 6.08
CA LYS A 143 -13.37 4.46 5.54
C LYS A 143 -12.71 5.60 6.28
N ILE A 144 -12.31 6.63 5.55
CA ILE A 144 -11.74 7.84 6.11
C ILE A 144 -12.83 8.75 6.68
N LEU A 145 -12.59 9.30 7.87
CA LEU A 145 -13.47 10.25 8.53
C LEU A 145 -13.10 11.68 8.12
N LYS A 146 -13.99 12.65 8.38
CA LYS A 146 -13.76 14.07 8.04
C LYS A 146 -12.43 14.61 8.57
N LYS A 147 -12.05 14.23 9.79
CA LYS A 147 -10.79 14.62 10.42
C LYS A 147 -9.59 14.00 9.68
N GLY A 148 -9.69 12.73 9.30
CA GLY A 148 -8.68 12.05 8.50
C GLY A 148 -8.53 12.66 7.10
N MET A 149 -9.65 13.06 6.49
CA MET A 149 -9.66 13.67 5.16
C MET A 149 -8.87 14.98 5.13
N LYS A 150 -9.09 15.88 6.12
CA LYS A 150 -8.32 17.13 6.24
C LYS A 150 -6.82 16.87 6.32
N LEU A 151 -6.42 15.93 7.16
CA LEU A 151 -5.01 15.56 7.28
C LEU A 151 -4.49 14.93 5.97
N SER A 152 -5.30 14.11 5.30
CA SER A 152 -4.94 13.54 3.99
C SER A 152 -4.68 14.61 2.93
N GLU A 153 -5.41 15.73 2.95
CA GLU A 153 -5.19 16.85 2.04
C GLU A 153 -3.84 17.53 2.31
N GLU A 154 -3.49 17.73 3.57
CA GLU A 154 -2.18 18.26 3.97
C GLU A 154 -1.03 17.33 3.56
N LEU A 155 -1.25 16.02 3.70
CA LEU A 155 -0.28 14.98 3.36
C LEU A 155 0.05 14.92 1.87
N GLN A 156 -0.82 15.39 0.97
CA GLN A 156 -0.56 15.40 -0.48
C GLN A 156 0.68 16.24 -0.84
N ASN A 157 0.92 17.33 -0.09
CA ASN A 157 2.10 18.18 -0.29
C ASN A 157 3.39 17.56 0.27
N ILE A 158 3.26 16.66 1.25
CA ILE A 158 4.38 15.98 1.90
C ILE A 158 4.78 14.74 1.09
N PHE A 159 3.80 13.95 0.66
CA PHE A 159 3.97 12.71 -0.11
C PHE A 159 3.73 12.98 -1.60
N LYS A 160 4.55 13.86 -2.19
CA LYS A 160 4.31 14.37 -3.55
C LYS A 160 4.41 13.26 -4.60
N GLU A 161 5.41 12.39 -4.51
CA GLU A 161 5.61 11.29 -5.46
C GLU A 161 4.45 10.29 -5.41
N GLU A 162 4.02 9.91 -4.19
CA GLU A 162 2.88 9.03 -4.02
C GLU A 162 1.57 9.67 -4.50
N THR A 163 1.41 10.98 -4.27
CA THR A 163 0.26 11.76 -4.74
C THR A 163 0.22 11.78 -6.26
N ASP A 164 1.33 12.08 -6.92
CA ASP A 164 1.45 12.09 -8.39
C ASP A 164 1.14 10.70 -8.98
N PHE A 165 1.63 9.63 -8.35
CA PHE A 165 1.30 8.27 -8.75
C PHE A 165 -0.21 7.97 -8.60
N LEU A 166 -0.81 8.28 -7.45
CA LEU A 166 -2.23 8.01 -7.18
C LEU A 166 -3.16 8.83 -8.09
N ASN A 167 -2.76 10.04 -8.47
CA ASN A 167 -3.48 10.89 -9.40
C ASN A 167 -3.64 10.27 -10.79
N LEU A 168 -2.74 9.38 -11.23
CA LEU A 168 -2.89 8.65 -12.50
C LEU A 168 -4.19 7.83 -12.57
N PHE A 169 -4.76 7.48 -11.42
CA PHE A 169 -5.94 6.65 -11.30
C PHE A 169 -7.23 7.44 -11.02
N ASN A 170 -7.15 8.78 -10.91
CA ASN A 170 -8.28 9.68 -10.61
C ASN A 170 -9.17 9.17 -9.45
N GLY A 171 -8.54 8.68 -8.39
CA GLY A 171 -9.20 8.13 -7.20
C GLY A 171 -10.01 6.85 -7.39
N LYS A 172 -9.90 6.20 -8.57
CA LYS A 172 -10.61 4.95 -8.91
C LYS A 172 -9.62 3.84 -9.24
N ILE A 173 -9.17 3.15 -8.20
CA ILE A 173 -8.35 1.94 -8.31
C ILE A 173 -9.24 0.71 -8.10
N GLU A 174 -9.26 -0.18 -9.09
CA GLU A 174 -10.09 -1.39 -9.07
C GLU A 174 -9.39 -2.51 -8.29
N GLU A 175 -10.03 -2.97 -7.21
CA GLU A 175 -9.47 -3.93 -6.26
C GLU A 175 -9.06 -5.27 -6.90
N SER A 176 -9.95 -5.87 -7.68
CA SER A 176 -9.71 -7.16 -8.35
C SER A 176 -8.49 -7.09 -9.27
N LYS A 177 -8.41 -6.04 -10.08
CA LYS A 177 -7.34 -5.80 -11.03
C LYS A 177 -6.01 -5.54 -10.35
N THR A 178 -6.00 -4.66 -9.35
CA THR A 178 -4.78 -4.34 -8.59
C THR A 178 -4.22 -5.58 -7.91
N LYS A 179 -5.08 -6.37 -7.25
CA LYS A 179 -4.67 -7.62 -6.62
C LYS A 179 -4.05 -8.58 -7.63
N GLN A 180 -4.72 -8.83 -8.76
CA GLN A 180 -4.22 -9.71 -9.82
C GLN A 180 -2.83 -9.27 -10.34
N ILE A 181 -2.64 -7.98 -10.60
CA ILE A 181 -1.36 -7.48 -11.13
C ILE A 181 -0.24 -7.70 -10.11
N ILE A 182 -0.47 -7.38 -8.84
CA ILE A 182 0.55 -7.51 -7.80
C ILE A 182 0.83 -8.96 -7.44
N THR A 183 -0.21 -9.78 -7.24
CA THR A 183 -0.01 -11.15 -6.72
C THR A 183 0.33 -12.16 -7.80
N GLU A 184 0.01 -11.89 -9.07
CA GLU A 184 0.22 -12.85 -10.15
C GLU A 184 1.13 -12.31 -11.25
N VAL A 185 0.87 -11.11 -11.78
CA VAL A 185 1.56 -10.62 -12.98
C VAL A 185 3.00 -10.21 -12.68
N ILE A 186 3.22 -9.39 -11.66
CA ILE A 186 4.56 -8.92 -11.27
C ILE A 186 5.46 -10.13 -10.91
N PRO A 187 5.04 -11.07 -10.03
CA PRO A 187 5.83 -12.26 -9.74
C PRO A 187 6.13 -13.11 -10.98
N LYS A 188 5.13 -13.40 -11.84
CA LYS A 188 5.34 -14.22 -13.04
C LYS A 188 6.29 -13.56 -14.05
N THR A 189 6.28 -12.23 -14.15
CA THR A 189 7.21 -11.50 -15.03
C THR A 189 8.64 -11.65 -14.50
N TYR A 190 8.83 -11.54 -13.19
CA TYR A 190 10.12 -11.76 -12.53
C TYR A 190 10.68 -13.17 -12.75
N TRP A 191 9.85 -14.22 -12.55
CA TRP A 191 10.29 -15.60 -12.80
C TRP A 191 10.79 -15.80 -14.23
N ARG A 192 10.06 -15.24 -15.22
CA ARG A 192 10.44 -15.33 -16.64
C ARG A 192 11.68 -14.51 -17.02
N GLU A 193 11.98 -13.43 -16.31
CA GLU A 193 13.19 -12.63 -16.57
C GLU A 193 14.42 -13.30 -15.95
N ASN A 194 14.31 -13.90 -14.77
CA ASN A 194 15.41 -14.64 -14.15
C ASN A 194 15.73 -15.97 -14.86
N GLU A 195 14.73 -16.65 -15.44
CA GLU A 195 14.98 -17.83 -16.30
C GLU A 195 15.96 -17.51 -17.43
N LYS A 196 15.97 -16.27 -17.93
CA LYS A 196 16.89 -15.84 -19.01
C LYS A 196 18.30 -15.51 -18.52
N LEU A 197 18.53 -15.43 -17.22
CA LEU A 197 19.85 -15.19 -16.62
C LEU A 197 20.57 -16.50 -16.26
N ILE A 198 19.87 -17.63 -16.32
CA ILE A 198 20.38 -18.97 -15.99
C ILE A 198 20.91 -19.69 -17.25
N TYR A 199 20.68 -19.12 -18.45
CA TYR A 199 21.19 -19.60 -19.74
C TYR A 199 22.07 -18.53 -20.39
#